data_AF-V1HEU7-F1
#
_entry.id   AF-V1HEU7-F1
#
_cell.length_a   1.000
_cell.length_b   1.000
_cell.length_c   1.000
_cell.angle_alpha   90.00
_cell.angle_beta   90.00
_cell.angle_gamma   90.00
#
_symmetry.space_group_name_H-M   'P 1'
#
loop_
_entity.id
_entity.type
_entity.pdbx_description
1 polymer ?
#
loop_
_entity_poly.entity_id
_entity_poly.type
_entity_poly.pdbx_seq_one_letter_code
_entity_poly.pdbx_strand_id
1 'polypeptide(L)'
;MVTTNCIRCLICNHEYRLRIGVGYDSYQKHYFDCITCKSPIVIAVRAIPPQAYIEVVENSELIKFTMEDLHHTIVNFHPNFSFNSFELHDPKVFVSMSLMRLISPFLRLSERQVQDISTQFDVPNAPNLWGLVKRIIRFPDDSYNKSQDKLLSSYIDQRKKNSTNVKIEDKYDIINDFLDSLFYPKIKSLTNPVFSLIDSLHKDSKLDDFYVYYKNNILLENMERYITTFSDYFRFRDHFGQLVVFSRISSDDVDGRIVGSKNFDEIKLYYGQVYESLTSNFVILACLFNIKSGRSFDTFNSMSLNKYIKDVEKAKKHQPFKDDGDFRNFIDGVDSSLRNGSHHASIWHDGELVMYRSGGTGERKQLTYSRYIHLCNQLSISLAAIMLIEFYIQYKFEK
;
A
#
# COMPACT_ATOMS: atom_id res chain seq x y z
N MET A 1 15.59 -16.00 2.04
CA MET A 1 15.50 -17.40 1.59
C MET A 1 14.90 -17.44 0.19
N VAL A 2 15.35 -18.34 -0.69
CA VAL A 2 14.74 -18.58 -2.01
C VAL A 2 14.35 -20.05 -2.07
N THR A 3 13.11 -20.33 -2.44
CA THR A 3 12.62 -21.69 -2.73
C THR A 3 12.64 -21.94 -4.24
N THR A 4 12.84 -23.18 -4.65
CA THR A 4 13.00 -23.54 -6.07
C THR A 4 12.36 -24.89 -6.35
N ASN A 5 11.48 -24.92 -7.34
CA ASN A 5 10.90 -26.13 -7.89
C ASN A 5 10.79 -25.98 -9.42
N CYS A 6 10.69 -27.11 -10.11
CA CYS A 6 10.33 -27.11 -11.51
C CYS A 6 8.82 -27.36 -11.66
N ILE A 7 8.19 -26.67 -12.60
CA ILE A 7 6.80 -26.90 -12.98
C ILE A 7 6.68 -27.12 -14.47
N ARG A 8 5.60 -27.78 -14.88
CA ARG A 8 5.21 -27.93 -16.29
C ARG A 8 3.83 -27.31 -16.51
N CYS A 9 3.68 -26.55 -17.59
CA CYS A 9 2.38 -26.03 -18.02
C CYS A 9 1.49 -27.17 -18.51
N LEU A 10 0.25 -27.25 -18.01
CA LEU A 10 -0.67 -28.33 -18.36
C LEU A 10 -1.23 -28.23 -19.80
N ILE A 11 -1.13 -27.07 -20.44
CA ILE A 11 -1.66 -26.86 -21.80
C ILE A 11 -0.64 -27.23 -22.88
N CYS A 12 0.61 -26.76 -22.75
CA CYS A 12 1.61 -26.90 -23.81
C CYS A 12 2.88 -27.63 -23.38
N ASN A 13 2.90 -28.19 -22.16
CA ASN A 13 4.04 -28.93 -21.59
C ASN A 13 5.34 -28.12 -21.49
N HIS A 14 5.29 -26.80 -21.58
CA HIS A 14 6.48 -25.96 -21.38
C HIS A 14 6.93 -26.04 -19.92
N GLU A 15 8.23 -26.24 -19.71
CA GLU A 15 8.80 -26.48 -18.38
C GLU A 15 9.56 -25.25 -17.88
N TYR A 16 9.30 -24.91 -16.61
CA TYR A 16 9.86 -23.76 -15.92
C TYR A 16 10.63 -24.19 -14.70
N ARG A 17 11.74 -23.50 -14.44
CA ARG A 17 12.42 -23.50 -13.15
C ARG A 17 12.02 -22.23 -12.40
N LEU A 18 11.16 -22.38 -11.40
CA LEU A 18 10.71 -21.27 -10.57
C LEU A 18 11.74 -20.99 -9.48
N ARG A 19 12.12 -19.72 -9.31
CA ARG A 19 12.93 -19.27 -8.17
C ARG A 19 12.15 -18.19 -7.45
N ILE A 20 11.73 -18.46 -6.22
CA ILE A 20 10.82 -17.56 -5.50
C ILE A 20 11.45 -17.13 -4.19
N GLY A 21 11.69 -15.84 -4.05
CA GLY A 21 12.07 -15.25 -2.77
C GLY A 21 10.90 -15.35 -1.79
N VAL A 22 11.18 -15.85 -0.59
CA VAL A 22 10.16 -15.95 0.46
C VAL A 22 9.98 -14.60 1.13
N GLY A 23 8.80 -14.01 0.95
CA GLY A 23 8.44 -12.73 1.55
C GLY A 23 7.93 -12.81 2.98
N TYR A 24 7.17 -11.78 3.37
CA TYR A 24 6.76 -11.55 4.76
C TYR A 24 5.46 -12.25 5.20
N ASP A 25 4.69 -12.79 4.24
CA ASP A 25 3.40 -13.42 4.52
C ASP A 25 3.49 -14.95 4.48
N SER A 26 2.64 -15.66 5.23
CA SER A 26 2.65 -17.12 5.27
C SER A 26 2.16 -17.77 3.98
N TYR A 27 1.41 -17.02 3.16
CA TYR A 27 0.84 -17.49 1.90
C TYR A 27 0.93 -16.35 0.88
N GLN A 28 1.65 -16.58 -0.22
CA GLN A 28 1.97 -15.56 -1.22
C GLN A 28 1.66 -16.14 -2.60
N LYS A 29 0.77 -15.51 -3.36
CA LYS A 29 0.42 -15.94 -4.72
C LYS A 29 1.30 -15.24 -5.76
N HIS A 30 1.64 -15.99 -6.79
CA HIS A 30 2.36 -15.51 -7.95
C HIS A 30 1.62 -15.90 -9.23
N TYR A 31 1.49 -14.93 -10.13
CA TYR A 31 0.74 -15.02 -11.37
C TYR A 31 1.68 -14.75 -12.54
N PHE A 32 1.62 -15.54 -13.59
CA PHE A 32 2.35 -15.26 -14.83
C PHE A 32 1.72 -16.03 -15.99
N ASP A 33 1.95 -15.58 -17.22
CA ASP A 33 1.47 -16.27 -18.41
C ASP A 33 2.54 -17.22 -18.95
N CYS A 34 2.10 -18.38 -19.44
CA CYS A 34 2.98 -19.30 -20.14
C CYS A 34 3.60 -18.61 -21.37
N ILE A 35 4.93 -18.62 -21.51
CA ILE A 35 5.61 -17.92 -22.61
C ILE A 35 5.23 -18.46 -23.99
N THR A 36 4.83 -19.74 -24.05
CA THR A 36 4.51 -20.48 -25.27
C THR A 36 3.03 -20.36 -25.64
N CYS A 37 2.11 -20.80 -24.76
CA CYS A 37 0.68 -20.81 -25.07
C CYS A 37 -0.11 -19.63 -24.51
N LYS A 38 0.53 -18.72 -23.75
CA LYS A 38 -0.09 -17.54 -23.13
C LYS A 38 -1.22 -17.82 -22.13
N SER A 39 -1.45 -19.08 -21.77
CA SER A 39 -2.40 -19.44 -20.73
C SER A 39 -1.87 -18.99 -19.35
N PRO A 40 -2.75 -18.46 -18.47
CA PRO A 40 -2.33 -18.01 -17.14
C PRO A 40 -1.89 -19.20 -16.28
N ILE A 41 -0.89 -19.00 -15.44
CA ILE A 41 -0.38 -19.96 -14.46
C ILE A 41 -0.37 -19.27 -13.10
N VAL A 42 -0.87 -19.98 -12.08
CA VAL A 42 -0.87 -19.50 -10.70
C VAL A 42 -0.16 -20.51 -9.82
N ILE A 43 0.77 -20.00 -9.02
CA ILE A 43 1.50 -20.76 -8.01
C ILE A 43 1.53 -19.96 -6.71
N ALA A 44 1.74 -20.63 -5.59
CA ALA A 44 1.85 -20.00 -4.29
C ALA A 44 3.07 -20.49 -3.53
N VAL A 45 3.60 -19.64 -2.66
CA VAL A 45 4.56 -20.04 -1.64
C VAL A 45 3.85 -20.13 -0.30
N ARG A 46 3.96 -21.29 0.36
CA ARG A 46 3.60 -21.45 1.77
C ARG A 46 4.85 -21.36 2.62
N ALA A 47 4.93 -20.31 3.44
CA ALA A 47 6.03 -20.08 4.37
C ALA A 47 5.63 -20.54 5.77
N ILE A 48 6.26 -21.61 6.25
CA ILE A 48 6.09 -22.19 7.58
C ILE A 48 7.49 -22.29 8.20
N PRO A 49 7.99 -21.22 8.86
CA PRO A 49 9.35 -21.18 9.35
C PRO A 49 9.73 -22.45 10.15
N PRO A 50 10.90 -23.06 9.87
CA PRO A 50 11.98 -22.59 8.99
C PRO A 50 11.85 -23.01 7.52
N GLN A 51 10.74 -23.62 7.11
CA GLN A 51 10.54 -24.19 5.77
C GLN A 51 9.66 -23.31 4.87
N ALA A 52 9.81 -23.48 3.57
CA ALA A 52 8.84 -22.98 2.59
C ALA A 52 8.78 -23.89 1.38
N TYR A 53 7.59 -24.04 0.81
CA TYR A 53 7.38 -24.87 -0.38
C TYR A 53 6.48 -24.18 -1.39
N ILE A 54 6.65 -24.56 -2.65
CA ILE A 54 5.82 -24.11 -3.76
C ILE A 54 4.61 -25.04 -3.85
N GLU A 55 3.44 -24.42 -3.84
CA GLU A 55 2.14 -25.04 -4.11
C GLU A 55 1.69 -24.61 -5.50
N VAL A 56 1.27 -25.58 -6.30
CA VAL A 56 0.60 -25.33 -7.58
C VAL A 56 -0.83 -24.95 -7.30
N VAL A 57 -1.30 -23.84 -7.88
CA VAL A 57 -2.67 -23.34 -7.71
C VAL A 57 -3.48 -23.53 -8.98
N GLU A 58 -2.92 -23.16 -10.14
CA GLU A 58 -3.63 -23.21 -11.41
C GLU A 58 -2.68 -23.51 -12.58
N ASN A 59 -3.18 -24.31 -13.53
CA ASN A 59 -2.60 -24.55 -14.86
C ASN A 59 -1.12 -24.98 -14.90
N SER A 60 -0.68 -25.70 -13.87
CA SER A 60 0.66 -26.26 -13.81
C SER A 60 0.66 -27.54 -12.99
N GLU A 61 1.79 -28.25 -13.00
CA GLU A 61 2.08 -29.36 -12.09
C GLU A 61 3.56 -29.33 -11.69
N LEU A 62 3.87 -29.85 -10.51
CA LEU A 62 5.25 -29.99 -10.06
C LEU A 62 5.91 -31.15 -10.81
N ILE A 63 7.10 -30.91 -11.36
CA ILE A 63 7.94 -31.95 -11.96
C ILE A 63 9.23 -32.13 -11.15
N LYS A 64 9.89 -33.27 -11.34
CA LYS A 64 11.11 -33.60 -10.61
C LYS A 64 12.18 -32.56 -10.89
N PHE A 65 12.75 -32.01 -9.83
CA PHE A 65 13.88 -31.08 -9.94
C PHE A 65 15.15 -31.82 -10.35
N THR A 66 15.76 -31.38 -11.44
CA THR A 66 17.02 -31.87 -11.97
C THR A 66 17.96 -30.67 -12.13
N MET A 67 19.10 -30.69 -11.44
CA MET A 67 20.10 -29.61 -11.53
C MET A 67 20.79 -29.57 -12.90
N GLU A 68 20.72 -30.66 -13.67
CA GLU A 68 21.41 -30.87 -14.94
C GLU A 68 20.60 -30.37 -16.15
N ASP A 69 19.30 -30.13 -16.00
CA ASP A 69 18.44 -29.67 -17.09
C ASP A 69 18.55 -28.15 -17.28
N LEU A 70 19.57 -27.76 -18.05
CA LEU A 70 19.79 -26.38 -18.54
C LEU A 70 18.69 -25.89 -19.48
N HIS A 71 17.73 -26.74 -19.85
CA HIS A 71 16.68 -26.44 -20.82
C HIS A 71 15.45 -25.76 -20.21
N HIS A 72 15.28 -25.80 -18.88
CA HIS A 72 14.13 -25.17 -18.23
C HIS A 72 14.21 -23.63 -18.33
N THR A 73 13.08 -23.00 -18.67
CA THR A 73 13.02 -21.53 -18.60
C THR A 73 12.99 -21.09 -17.14
N ILE A 74 13.98 -20.30 -16.72
CA ILE A 74 14.03 -19.76 -15.37
C ILE A 74 13.06 -18.59 -15.26
N VAL A 75 12.28 -18.52 -14.17
CA VAL A 75 11.47 -17.35 -13.86
C VAL A 75 11.65 -17.00 -12.39
N ASN A 76 12.12 -15.78 -12.13
CA ASN A 76 12.32 -15.26 -10.78
C ASN A 76 11.05 -14.53 -10.28
N PHE A 77 10.67 -14.80 -9.05
CA PHE A 77 9.58 -14.13 -8.34
C PHE A 77 10.05 -13.62 -6.99
N HIS A 78 9.49 -12.51 -6.56
CA HIS A 78 9.58 -12.04 -5.19
C HIS A 78 8.31 -11.26 -4.87
N PRO A 79 7.60 -11.52 -3.76
CA PRO A 79 6.35 -10.81 -3.42
C PRO A 79 6.58 -9.34 -3.01
N ASN A 80 7.78 -9.03 -2.49
CA ASN A 80 8.10 -7.71 -1.92
C ASN A 80 9.11 -6.87 -2.70
N PHE A 81 9.64 -7.37 -3.83
CA PHE A 81 10.70 -6.69 -4.57
C PHE A 81 10.55 -6.87 -6.08
N SER A 82 10.96 -5.84 -6.81
CA SER A 82 11.02 -5.83 -8.27
C SER A 82 12.45 -6.05 -8.74
N PHE A 83 12.58 -6.59 -9.94
CA PHE A 83 13.83 -6.91 -10.58
C PHE A 83 14.22 -5.82 -11.57
N ASN A 84 15.49 -5.74 -11.94
CA ASN A 84 15.85 -5.12 -13.21
C ASN A 84 15.39 -6.02 -14.37
N SER A 85 15.10 -5.46 -15.55
CA SER A 85 14.57 -6.22 -16.69
C SER A 85 15.42 -7.45 -17.06
N PHE A 86 16.75 -7.33 -17.01
CA PHE A 86 17.69 -8.41 -17.31
C PHE A 86 17.81 -9.48 -16.21
N GLU A 87 17.27 -9.21 -15.01
CA GLU A 87 17.39 -10.11 -13.86
C GLU A 87 16.26 -11.14 -13.78
N LEU A 88 15.15 -10.96 -14.51
CA LEU A 88 13.95 -11.81 -14.38
C LEU A 88 14.24 -13.30 -14.65
N HIS A 89 15.18 -13.58 -15.54
CA HIS A 89 15.55 -14.94 -15.96
C HIS A 89 16.96 -15.35 -15.50
N ASP A 90 17.64 -14.52 -14.70
CA ASP A 90 19.00 -14.82 -14.22
C ASP A 90 18.96 -15.72 -12.96
N PRO A 91 19.52 -16.94 -12.99
CA PRO A 91 19.53 -17.85 -11.84
C PRO A 91 20.41 -17.39 -10.67
N LYS A 92 21.25 -16.37 -10.85
CA LYS A 92 22.19 -15.88 -9.84
C LYS A 92 21.64 -14.71 -9.04
N VAL A 93 20.49 -14.16 -9.43
CA VAL A 93 19.93 -12.98 -8.79
C VAL A 93 19.28 -13.33 -7.45
N PHE A 94 19.54 -12.47 -6.46
CA PHE A 94 18.88 -12.40 -5.17
C PHE A 94 18.44 -10.94 -4.93
N VAL A 95 17.25 -10.60 -5.42
CA VAL A 95 16.77 -9.21 -5.47
C VAL A 95 16.66 -8.53 -4.10
N SER A 96 16.36 -9.30 -3.06
CA SER A 96 16.35 -8.79 -1.69
C SER A 96 17.72 -8.30 -1.22
N MET A 97 18.80 -8.92 -1.70
CA MET A 97 20.17 -8.48 -1.40
C MET A 97 20.55 -7.23 -2.20
N SER A 98 20.12 -7.11 -3.46
CA SER A 98 20.42 -5.94 -4.28
C SER A 98 19.70 -4.68 -3.78
N LEU A 99 18.44 -4.82 -3.35
CA LEU A 99 17.66 -3.72 -2.78
C LEU A 99 17.96 -3.44 -1.29
N MET A 100 18.73 -4.29 -0.62
CA MET A 100 19.12 -4.06 0.78
C MET A 100 19.85 -2.72 0.97
N ARG A 101 20.70 -2.32 0.03
CA ARG A 101 21.39 -1.01 0.09
C ARG A 101 20.41 0.15 0.11
N LEU A 102 19.32 0.04 -0.64
CA LEU A 102 18.28 1.06 -0.75
C LEU A 102 17.48 1.20 0.56
N ILE A 103 17.27 0.09 1.26
CA ILE A 103 16.45 0.01 2.47
C ILE A 103 17.27 0.26 3.74
N SER A 104 18.56 -0.09 3.72
CA SER A 104 19.45 -0.04 4.90
C SER A 104 19.43 1.27 5.68
N PRO A 105 19.34 2.47 5.08
CA PRO A 105 19.29 3.73 5.84
C PRO A 105 18.01 3.91 6.66
N PHE A 106 16.97 3.10 6.37
CA PHE A 106 15.64 3.21 6.96
C PHE A 106 15.30 2.00 7.85
N LEU A 107 16.27 1.14 8.15
CA LEU A 107 16.05 0.03 9.07
C LEU A 107 15.99 0.52 10.51
N ARG A 108 14.96 0.07 11.23
CA ARG A 108 14.74 0.39 12.65
C ARG A 108 15.47 -0.61 13.54
N LEU A 109 16.79 -0.71 13.36
CA LEU A 109 17.62 -1.65 14.11
C LEU A 109 17.55 -1.35 15.61
N SER A 110 17.27 -2.39 16.40
CA SER A 110 17.40 -2.32 17.85
C SER A 110 18.85 -2.61 18.23
N GLU A 111 19.49 -1.73 19.01
CA GLU A 111 20.88 -1.91 19.49
C GLU A 111 21.07 -3.17 20.35
N ARG A 112 19.98 -3.74 20.87
CA ARG A 112 20.03 -4.79 21.90
C ARG A 112 19.78 -6.21 21.37
N GLN A 113 19.35 -6.39 20.11
CA GLN A 113 18.97 -7.71 19.59
C GLN A 113 19.18 -7.84 18.08
N VAL A 114 19.64 -9.00 17.63
CA VAL A 114 19.61 -9.39 16.21
C VAL A 114 18.15 -9.65 15.83
N GLN A 115 17.60 -8.80 14.96
CA GLN A 115 16.23 -8.92 14.45
C GLN A 115 16.25 -9.19 12.94
N ASP A 116 15.25 -9.92 12.44
CA ASP A 116 15.09 -10.15 11.01
C ASP A 116 14.79 -8.81 10.30
N ILE A 117 15.49 -8.52 9.21
CA ILE A 117 15.31 -7.29 8.41
C ILE A 117 13.84 -7.15 7.96
N SER A 118 13.18 -8.28 7.68
CA SER A 118 11.76 -8.31 7.30
C SER A 118 10.84 -7.68 8.34
N THR A 119 11.14 -7.84 9.64
CA THR A 119 10.32 -7.30 10.72
C THR A 119 10.63 -5.84 11.04
N GLN A 120 11.70 -5.29 10.47
CA GLN A 120 12.16 -3.92 10.68
C GLN A 120 11.64 -2.93 9.63
N PHE A 121 11.23 -3.43 8.46
CA PHE A 121 10.79 -2.59 7.33
C PHE A 121 9.44 -3.00 6.73
N ASP A 122 8.74 -3.95 7.35
CA ASP A 122 7.38 -4.34 6.99
C ASP A 122 6.63 -4.98 8.17
N VAL A 123 5.35 -5.28 7.94
CA VAL A 123 4.49 -6.02 8.87
C VAL A 123 4.34 -7.46 8.36
N PRO A 124 4.90 -8.47 9.05
CA PRO A 124 4.66 -9.86 8.69
C PRO A 124 3.18 -10.23 8.80
N ASN A 125 2.65 -10.95 7.81
CA ASN A 125 1.23 -11.32 7.72
C ASN A 125 0.28 -10.11 7.79
N ALA A 126 0.66 -8.99 7.14
CA ALA A 126 -0.12 -7.76 7.16
C ALA A 126 -1.60 -7.94 6.79
N PRO A 127 -2.00 -8.78 5.79
CA PRO A 127 -3.41 -8.97 5.47
C PRO A 127 -4.23 -9.56 6.63
N ASN A 128 -3.66 -10.51 7.37
CA ASN A 128 -4.33 -11.10 8.54
C ASN A 128 -4.42 -10.09 9.67
N LEU A 129 -3.35 -9.33 9.90
CA LEU A 129 -3.31 -8.31 10.95
C LEU A 129 -4.25 -7.15 10.64
N TRP A 130 -4.41 -6.77 9.36
CA TRP A 130 -5.41 -5.81 8.91
C TRP A 130 -6.82 -6.22 9.31
N GLY A 131 -7.17 -7.50 9.23
CA GLY A 131 -8.47 -8.00 9.70
C GLY A 131 -8.71 -7.73 11.18
N LEU A 132 -7.66 -7.65 12.01
CA LEU A 132 -7.75 -7.24 13.40
C LEU A 132 -7.83 -5.71 13.55
N VAL A 133 -6.98 -4.95 12.84
CA VAL A 133 -6.99 -3.48 12.85
C VAL A 133 -8.34 -2.92 12.39
N LYS A 134 -8.92 -3.47 11.31
CA LYS A 134 -10.26 -3.15 10.81
C LYS A 134 -11.34 -3.34 11.88
N ARG A 135 -11.26 -4.42 12.67
CA ARG A 135 -12.19 -4.64 13.77
C ARG A 135 -12.03 -3.55 14.83
N ILE A 136 -10.79 -3.29 15.25
CA ILE A 136 -10.45 -2.25 16.23
C ILE A 136 -10.95 -0.86 15.80
N ILE A 137 -10.80 -0.49 14.53
CA ILE A 137 -11.34 0.77 13.99
C ILE A 137 -12.85 0.86 14.16
N ARG A 138 -13.57 -0.23 13.91
CA ARG A 138 -15.04 -0.30 13.98
C ARG A 138 -15.59 -0.40 15.40
N PHE A 139 -14.75 -0.61 16.42
CA PHE A 139 -15.24 -0.64 17.79
C PHE A 139 -15.61 0.77 18.26
N PRO A 140 -16.83 0.98 18.78
CA PRO A 140 -17.22 2.23 19.42
C PRO A 140 -16.35 2.49 20.65
N ASP A 141 -16.01 3.75 20.88
CA ASP A 141 -15.21 4.18 22.03
C ASP A 141 -16.09 4.40 23.29
N ASP A 142 -17.41 4.24 23.17
CA ASP A 142 -18.37 4.45 24.25
C ASP A 142 -18.43 3.23 25.20
N SER A 143 -17.73 3.37 26.33
CA SER A 143 -17.65 2.51 27.53
C SER A 143 -16.70 1.31 27.48
N TYR A 144 -15.84 1.22 28.52
CA TYR A 144 -14.89 0.14 28.76
C TYR A 144 -15.54 -1.24 28.58
N ASN A 145 -15.07 -1.98 27.58
CA ASN A 145 -15.58 -3.30 27.26
C ASN A 145 -14.42 -4.31 27.25
N LYS A 146 -14.53 -5.36 28.06
CA LYS A 146 -13.60 -6.50 28.10
C LYS A 146 -13.29 -7.10 26.72
N SER A 147 -14.18 -6.91 25.74
CA SER A 147 -14.00 -7.33 24.35
C SER A 147 -13.00 -6.46 23.58
N GLN A 148 -12.95 -5.15 23.88
CA GLN A 148 -11.97 -4.21 23.31
C GLN A 148 -10.56 -4.57 23.80
N ASP A 149 -10.36 -4.72 25.11
CA ASP A 149 -9.06 -5.10 25.68
C ASP A 149 -8.51 -6.41 25.09
N LYS A 150 -9.38 -7.39 24.85
CA LYS A 150 -9.02 -8.64 24.18
C LYS A 150 -8.52 -8.42 22.76
N LEU A 151 -9.13 -7.50 22.00
CA LEU A 151 -8.70 -7.19 20.64
C LEU A 151 -7.39 -6.42 20.62
N LEU A 152 -7.22 -5.44 21.51
CA LEU A 152 -5.96 -4.71 21.66
C LEU A 152 -4.83 -5.67 22.06
N SER A 153 -5.09 -6.52 23.07
CA SER A 153 -4.13 -7.54 23.53
C SER A 153 -3.79 -8.53 22.41
N SER A 154 -4.79 -8.96 21.62
CA SER A 154 -4.55 -9.84 20.48
C SER A 154 -3.63 -9.21 19.42
N TYR A 155 -3.73 -7.90 19.19
CA TYR A 155 -2.85 -7.19 18.27
C TYR A 155 -1.42 -7.16 18.81
N ILE A 156 -1.29 -6.76 20.08
CA ILE A 156 -0.01 -6.70 20.78
C ILE A 156 0.68 -8.07 20.78
N ASP A 157 -0.05 -9.14 21.09
CA ASP A 157 0.48 -10.51 21.12
C ASP A 157 0.97 -10.96 19.74
N GLN A 158 0.26 -10.59 18.67
CA GLN A 158 0.72 -10.86 17.31
C GLN A 158 1.98 -10.07 16.95
N ARG A 159 2.05 -8.79 17.34
CA ARG A 159 3.20 -7.93 17.06
C ARG A 159 4.43 -8.32 17.88
N LYS A 160 4.26 -8.72 19.14
CA LYS A 160 5.35 -9.18 20.03
C LYS A 160 6.10 -10.41 19.51
N LYS A 161 5.47 -11.21 18.64
CA LYS A 161 6.16 -12.33 17.96
C LYS A 161 7.31 -11.86 17.05
N ASN A 162 7.21 -10.64 16.54
CA ASN A 162 8.10 -10.12 15.48
C ASN A 162 8.82 -8.82 15.89
N SER A 163 8.36 -8.13 16.93
CA SER A 163 8.91 -6.86 17.41
C SER A 163 8.88 -6.78 18.93
N THR A 164 10.00 -6.43 19.55
CA THR A 164 10.16 -6.36 21.02
C THR A 164 9.91 -4.98 21.62
N ASN A 165 9.77 -3.93 20.79
CA ASN A 165 9.66 -2.53 21.22
C ASN A 165 8.27 -1.92 20.99
N VAL A 166 7.22 -2.74 21.07
CA VAL A 166 5.85 -2.30 20.81
C VAL A 166 5.28 -1.63 22.05
N LYS A 167 5.30 -0.29 22.08
CA LYS A 167 4.59 0.52 23.08
C LYS A 167 3.22 0.88 22.51
N ILE A 168 2.18 0.22 23.02
CA ILE A 168 0.80 0.41 22.58
C ILE A 168 -0.05 0.55 23.83
N GLU A 169 -0.69 1.70 23.96
CA GLU A 169 -1.60 2.01 25.07
C GLU A 169 -3.05 2.09 24.59
N ASP A 170 -3.27 2.42 23.31
CA ASP A 170 -4.62 2.63 22.78
C ASP A 170 -4.81 2.31 21.29
N LYS A 171 -6.02 2.62 20.81
CA LYS A 171 -6.46 2.46 19.42
C LYS A 171 -5.62 3.27 18.43
N TYR A 172 -5.27 4.51 18.77
CA TYR A 172 -4.41 5.34 17.92
C TYR A 172 -3.02 4.71 17.79
N ASP A 173 -2.42 4.25 18.88
CA ASP A 173 -1.10 3.61 18.86
C ASP A 173 -1.06 2.36 17.98
N ILE A 174 -2.13 1.55 17.98
CA ILE A 174 -2.24 0.36 17.12
C ILE A 174 -2.24 0.75 15.64
N ILE A 175 -3.09 1.72 15.28
CA ILE A 175 -3.25 2.14 13.89
C ILE A 175 -1.97 2.81 13.41
N ASN A 176 -1.36 3.64 14.27
CA ASN A 176 -0.06 4.26 14.03
C ASN A 176 1.03 3.20 13.86
N ASP A 177 1.22 2.26 14.79
CA ASP A 177 2.21 1.17 14.66
C ASP A 177 2.03 0.38 13.36
N PHE A 178 0.78 0.04 13.02
CA PHE A 178 0.48 -0.74 11.83
C PHE A 178 0.84 0.00 10.54
N LEU A 179 0.32 1.21 10.35
CA LEU A 179 0.52 2.00 9.13
C LEU A 179 1.95 2.53 9.04
N ASP A 180 2.55 2.92 10.16
CA ASP A 180 3.96 3.34 10.23
C ASP A 180 4.88 2.19 9.86
N SER A 181 4.70 1.00 10.43
CA SER A 181 5.51 -0.18 10.08
C SER A 181 5.35 -0.58 8.60
N LEU A 182 4.18 -0.35 8.02
CA LEU A 182 3.90 -0.70 6.63
C LEU A 182 4.37 0.34 5.62
N PHE A 183 4.47 1.62 5.98
CA PHE A 183 4.69 2.70 5.00
C PHE A 183 5.81 3.68 5.37
N TYR A 184 6.57 3.39 6.42
CA TYR A 184 7.79 4.12 6.74
C TYR A 184 8.84 4.02 5.62
N PRO A 185 9.62 5.09 5.33
CA PRO A 185 9.59 6.41 5.97
C PRO A 185 8.57 7.41 5.43
N LYS A 186 8.03 7.21 4.23
CA LYS A 186 7.15 8.19 3.56
C LYS A 186 5.98 8.61 4.43
N ILE A 187 5.30 7.69 5.11
CA ILE A 187 4.13 8.04 5.92
C ILE A 187 4.45 9.07 7.01
N LYS A 188 5.60 8.95 7.70
CA LYS A 188 6.05 9.94 8.70
C LYS A 188 6.43 11.27 8.09
N SER A 189 7.01 11.27 6.88
CA SER A 189 7.30 12.52 6.18
C SER A 189 6.03 13.31 5.81
N LEU A 190 4.90 12.61 5.65
CA LEU A 190 3.58 13.21 5.40
C LEU A 190 2.89 13.62 6.70
N THR A 191 2.89 12.75 7.72
CA THR A 191 2.12 12.98 8.94
C THR A 191 2.78 13.93 9.93
N ASN A 192 4.10 13.87 10.12
CA ASN A 192 4.77 14.64 11.18
C ASN A 192 4.55 16.17 11.07
N PRO A 193 4.70 16.81 9.88
CA PRO A 193 4.43 18.25 9.76
C PRO A 193 2.98 18.61 10.10
N VAL A 194 2.03 17.76 9.68
CA VAL A 194 0.59 17.96 9.95
C VAL A 194 0.26 17.71 11.42
N PHE A 195 0.91 16.74 12.08
CA PHE A 195 0.78 16.53 13.52
C PHE A 195 1.26 17.73 14.31
N SER A 196 2.42 18.31 13.96
CA SER A 196 2.91 19.53 14.61
C SER A 196 1.98 20.73 14.41
N LEU A 197 1.35 20.84 13.22
CA LEU A 197 0.31 21.83 12.97
C LEU A 197 -0.91 21.58 13.88
N ILE A 198 -1.40 20.35 13.95
CA ILE A 198 -2.55 19.98 14.80
C ILE A 198 -2.27 20.28 16.27
N ASP A 199 -1.08 19.94 16.77
CA ASP A 199 -0.66 20.26 18.14
C ASP A 199 -0.75 21.76 18.41
N SER A 200 -0.23 22.59 17.50
CA SER A 200 -0.28 24.04 17.62
C SER A 200 -1.71 24.58 17.56
N LEU A 201 -2.53 24.10 16.64
CA LEU A 201 -3.92 24.58 16.47
C LEU A 201 -4.83 24.13 17.61
N HIS A 202 -4.64 22.92 18.13
CA HIS A 202 -5.36 22.39 19.27
C HIS A 202 -5.05 23.18 20.54
N LYS A 203 -3.77 23.48 20.79
CA LYS A 203 -3.34 24.30 21.94
C LYS A 203 -3.97 25.69 21.94
N ASP A 204 -4.21 26.24 20.76
CA ASP A 204 -4.86 27.54 20.56
C ASP A 204 -6.41 27.46 20.48
N SER A 205 -7.02 26.28 20.71
CA SER A 205 -8.47 26.04 20.55
C SER A 205 -9.03 26.40 19.17
N LYS A 206 -8.19 26.36 18.12
CA LYS A 206 -8.59 26.69 16.74
C LYS A 206 -9.22 25.50 16.00
N LEU A 207 -9.23 24.32 16.60
CA LEU A 207 -9.75 23.09 15.99
C LEU A 207 -11.15 22.72 16.47
N ASP A 208 -11.69 23.35 17.51
CA ASP A 208 -12.89 22.89 18.22
C ASP A 208 -14.12 22.80 17.30
N ASP A 209 -14.42 23.87 16.56
CA ASP A 209 -15.54 23.89 15.60
C ASP A 209 -15.35 22.88 14.46
N PHE A 210 -14.11 22.74 13.98
CA PHE A 210 -13.78 21.75 12.95
C PHE A 210 -13.97 20.33 13.49
N TYR A 211 -13.58 20.06 14.73
CA TYR A 211 -13.71 18.73 15.33
C TYR A 211 -15.18 18.33 15.50
N VAL A 212 -16.03 19.26 15.96
CA VAL A 212 -17.49 19.05 16.03
C VAL A 212 -18.06 18.75 14.66
N TYR A 213 -17.67 19.53 13.63
CA TYR A 213 -18.12 19.28 12.26
C TYR A 213 -17.63 17.92 11.74
N TYR A 214 -16.35 17.60 11.94
CA TYR A 214 -15.71 16.36 11.54
C TYR A 214 -16.44 15.13 12.10
N LYS A 215 -16.67 15.10 13.42
CA LYS A 215 -17.33 13.99 14.12
C LYS A 215 -18.74 13.74 13.60
N ASN A 216 -19.48 14.82 13.32
CA ASN A 216 -20.89 14.75 12.92
C ASN A 216 -21.12 14.53 11.42
N ASN A 217 -20.17 14.93 10.55
CA ASN A 217 -20.42 15.01 9.10
C ASN A 217 -19.42 14.24 8.24
N ILE A 218 -18.21 13.94 8.74
CA ILE A 218 -17.13 13.39 7.92
C ILE A 218 -16.69 12.00 8.40
N LEU A 219 -16.52 11.83 9.72
CA LEU A 219 -15.86 10.67 10.33
C LEU A 219 -16.37 9.33 9.78
N LEU A 220 -17.68 9.07 9.84
CA LEU A 220 -18.24 7.76 9.48
C LEU A 220 -17.99 7.40 8.01
N GLU A 221 -18.23 8.33 7.10
CA GLU A 221 -18.06 8.08 5.66
C GLU A 221 -16.58 7.88 5.31
N ASN A 222 -15.70 8.70 5.89
CA ASN A 222 -14.25 8.56 5.69
C ASN A 222 -13.74 7.21 6.21
N MET A 223 -14.18 6.76 7.39
CA MET A 223 -13.75 5.48 7.96
C MET A 223 -14.14 4.28 7.09
N GLU A 224 -15.37 4.24 6.57
CA GLU A 224 -15.81 3.15 5.70
C GLU A 224 -15.03 3.11 4.37
N ARG A 225 -14.72 4.30 3.83
CA ARG A 225 -13.92 4.43 2.62
C ARG A 225 -12.46 3.98 2.83
N TYR A 226 -11.85 4.33 3.96
CA TYR A 226 -10.53 3.81 4.35
C TYR A 226 -10.55 2.29 4.47
N ILE A 227 -11.51 1.75 5.24
CA ILE A 227 -11.62 0.31 5.48
C ILE A 227 -11.77 -0.46 4.17
N THR A 228 -12.61 0.03 3.25
CA THR A 228 -12.85 -0.60 1.95
C THR A 228 -11.57 -0.59 1.11
N THR A 229 -10.98 0.58 0.93
CA THR A 229 -9.79 0.76 0.06
C THR A 229 -8.58 -0.04 0.56
N PHE A 230 -8.33 -0.07 1.87
CA PHE A 230 -7.24 -0.85 2.43
C PHE A 230 -7.52 -2.35 2.42
N SER A 231 -8.79 -2.78 2.56
CA SER A 231 -9.12 -4.20 2.40
C SER A 231 -8.77 -4.70 0.99
N ASP A 232 -9.01 -3.90 -0.05
CA ASP A 232 -8.58 -4.21 -1.41
C ASP A 232 -7.05 -4.17 -1.56
N TYR A 233 -6.37 -3.17 -0.95
CA TYR A 233 -4.90 -3.11 -0.94
C TYR A 233 -4.29 -4.40 -0.39
N PHE A 234 -4.78 -4.86 0.78
CA PHE A 234 -4.26 -6.06 1.43
C PHE A 234 -4.67 -7.35 0.73
N ARG A 235 -5.79 -7.37 0.03
CA ARG A 235 -6.18 -8.49 -0.84
C ARG A 235 -5.19 -8.67 -1.99
N PHE A 236 -4.70 -7.59 -2.57
CA PHE A 236 -3.76 -7.61 -3.70
C PHE A 236 -2.31 -7.31 -3.27
N ARG A 237 -1.97 -7.56 -2.01
CA ARG A 237 -0.65 -7.22 -1.44
C ARG A 237 0.50 -7.86 -2.20
N ASP A 238 0.33 -9.06 -2.73
CA ASP A 238 1.36 -9.74 -3.51
C ASP A 238 1.68 -9.03 -4.84
N HIS A 239 0.76 -8.22 -5.37
CA HIS A 239 1.02 -7.34 -6.50
C HIS A 239 1.74 -6.06 -6.05
N PHE A 240 1.14 -5.35 -5.10
CA PHE A 240 1.61 -4.03 -4.66
C PHE A 240 2.94 -4.08 -3.91
N GLY A 241 3.17 -5.15 -3.16
CA GLY A 241 4.37 -5.40 -2.39
C GLY A 241 5.64 -5.38 -3.25
N GLN A 242 5.56 -5.78 -4.53
CA GLN A 242 6.72 -5.87 -5.41
C GLN A 242 7.43 -4.53 -5.63
N LEU A 243 6.73 -3.40 -5.46
CA LEU A 243 7.31 -2.06 -5.67
C LEU A 243 7.09 -1.11 -4.50
N VAL A 244 6.48 -1.55 -3.39
CA VAL A 244 6.14 -0.68 -2.26
C VAL A 244 7.36 0.04 -1.67
N VAL A 245 8.53 -0.60 -1.72
CA VAL A 245 9.80 -0.04 -1.20
C VAL A 245 10.14 1.28 -1.88
N PHE A 246 9.98 1.37 -3.21
CA PHE A 246 10.30 2.59 -3.96
C PHE A 246 9.39 3.74 -3.54
N SER A 247 8.10 3.47 -3.37
CA SER A 247 7.13 4.45 -2.88
C SER A 247 7.40 4.87 -1.43
N ARG A 248 7.81 3.94 -0.55
CA ARG A 248 8.18 4.22 0.85
C ARG A 248 9.35 5.19 0.97
N ILE A 249 10.31 5.14 0.06
CA ILE A 249 11.53 5.98 0.11
C ILE A 249 11.50 7.16 -0.87
N SER A 250 10.36 7.44 -1.49
CA SER A 250 10.20 8.48 -2.52
C SER A 250 11.17 8.34 -3.71
N SER A 251 11.43 7.10 -4.16
CA SER A 251 12.20 6.84 -5.38
C SER A 251 11.27 6.60 -6.56
N ASP A 252 11.47 7.37 -7.64
CA ASP A 252 10.75 7.20 -8.91
C ASP A 252 11.50 6.33 -9.94
N ASP A 253 12.59 5.68 -9.53
CA ASP A 253 13.39 4.76 -10.37
C ASP A 253 12.70 3.40 -10.56
N VAL A 254 11.54 3.41 -11.21
CA VAL A 254 10.68 2.22 -11.40
C VAL A 254 10.44 1.87 -12.87
N ASP A 255 10.73 2.75 -13.82
CA ASP A 255 10.43 2.51 -15.24
C ASP A 255 11.34 1.45 -15.88
N GLY A 256 12.56 1.29 -15.37
CA GLY A 256 13.48 0.21 -15.77
C GLY A 256 13.27 -1.11 -15.02
N ARG A 257 12.30 -1.16 -14.10
CA ARG A 257 12.02 -2.33 -13.27
C ARG A 257 10.99 -3.25 -13.91
N ILE A 258 11.06 -4.52 -13.56
CA ILE A 258 10.07 -5.54 -13.91
C ILE A 258 9.63 -6.28 -12.65
N VAL A 259 8.34 -6.60 -12.58
CA VAL A 259 7.79 -7.44 -11.51
C VAL A 259 7.68 -8.88 -12.00
N GLY A 260 7.87 -9.86 -11.12
CA GLY A 260 7.78 -11.27 -11.49
C GLY A 260 6.34 -11.75 -11.57
N SER A 261 5.51 -11.34 -10.60
CA SER A 261 4.11 -11.72 -10.51
C SER A 261 3.21 -10.66 -11.14
N LYS A 262 2.41 -11.03 -12.15
CA LYS A 262 1.52 -10.13 -12.90
C LYS A 262 0.14 -10.75 -13.08
N ASN A 263 -0.88 -10.00 -12.67
CA ASN A 263 -2.26 -10.23 -13.02
C ASN A 263 -2.94 -8.86 -13.08
N PHE A 264 -2.86 -8.20 -14.25
CA PHE A 264 -3.39 -6.84 -14.36
C PHE A 264 -4.89 -6.80 -14.15
N ASP A 265 -5.61 -7.79 -14.66
CA ASP A 265 -7.06 -7.82 -14.62
C ASP A 265 -7.62 -7.80 -13.18
N GLU A 266 -6.90 -8.38 -12.22
CA GLU A 266 -7.26 -8.30 -10.80
C GLU A 266 -7.08 -6.89 -10.21
N ILE A 267 -6.07 -6.14 -10.66
CA ILE A 267 -5.68 -4.86 -10.02
C ILE A 267 -5.98 -3.61 -10.85
N LYS A 268 -6.52 -3.75 -12.07
CA LYS A 268 -6.66 -2.64 -13.04
C LYS A 268 -7.57 -1.50 -12.60
N LEU A 269 -8.49 -1.76 -11.68
CA LEU A 269 -9.41 -0.74 -11.14
C LEU A 269 -8.86 -0.06 -9.87
N TYR A 270 -7.81 -0.62 -9.27
CA TYR A 270 -7.36 -0.21 -7.95
C TYR A 270 -6.89 1.25 -7.92
N TYR A 271 -6.11 1.69 -8.92
CA TYR A 271 -5.66 3.08 -8.99
C TYR A 271 -6.84 4.07 -8.95
N GLY A 272 -7.86 3.83 -9.76
CA GLY A 272 -9.08 4.64 -9.78
C GLY A 272 -9.81 4.64 -8.42
N GLN A 273 -9.90 3.49 -7.78
CA GLN A 273 -10.53 3.36 -6.45
C GLN A 273 -9.77 4.15 -5.37
N VAL A 274 -8.45 3.95 -5.25
CA VAL A 274 -7.66 4.67 -4.24
C VAL A 274 -7.59 6.17 -4.52
N TYR A 275 -7.58 6.58 -5.79
CA TYR A 275 -7.69 7.98 -6.19
C TYR A 275 -9.02 8.60 -5.72
N GLU A 276 -10.14 7.94 -5.97
CA GLU A 276 -11.46 8.41 -5.52
C GLU A 276 -11.48 8.54 -4.00
N SER A 277 -10.91 7.57 -3.32
CA SER A 277 -10.82 7.60 -1.86
C SER A 277 -9.98 8.79 -1.39
N LEU A 278 -8.76 8.92 -1.90
CA LEU A 278 -7.82 9.99 -1.52
C LEU A 278 -8.40 11.38 -1.76
N THR A 279 -8.91 11.63 -2.96
CA THR A 279 -9.43 12.95 -3.34
C THR A 279 -10.74 13.31 -2.64
N SER A 280 -11.49 12.31 -2.14
CA SER A 280 -12.61 12.55 -1.23
C SER A 280 -12.12 12.98 0.16
N ASN A 281 -11.08 12.33 0.68
CA ASN A 281 -10.52 12.61 2.00
C ASN A 281 -9.63 13.87 2.05
N PHE A 282 -9.26 14.44 0.90
CA PHE A 282 -8.64 15.78 0.82
C PHE A 282 -9.46 16.89 1.48
N VAL A 283 -10.73 16.67 1.79
CA VAL A 283 -11.53 17.56 2.64
C VAL A 283 -10.86 17.85 3.98
N ILE A 284 -10.21 16.87 4.61
CA ILE A 284 -9.53 17.05 5.89
C ILE A 284 -8.36 18.00 5.75
N LEU A 285 -7.52 17.78 4.73
CA LEU A 285 -6.36 18.63 4.44
C LEU A 285 -6.78 20.05 4.09
N ALA A 286 -7.85 20.19 3.31
CA ALA A 286 -8.41 21.49 2.94
C ALA A 286 -8.92 22.28 4.16
N CYS A 287 -9.64 21.63 5.09
CA CYS A 287 -10.09 22.26 6.33
C CYS A 287 -8.90 22.69 7.21
N LEU A 288 -7.92 21.81 7.42
CA LEU A 288 -6.70 22.13 8.18
C LEU A 288 -5.91 23.29 7.55
N PHE A 289 -5.81 23.30 6.21
CA PHE A 289 -5.16 24.38 5.48
C PHE A 289 -5.89 25.73 5.61
N ASN A 290 -7.23 25.73 5.61
CA ASN A 290 -8.02 26.95 5.85
C ASN A 290 -7.69 27.54 7.24
N ILE A 291 -7.67 26.70 8.28
CA ILE A 291 -7.31 27.11 9.65
C ILE A 291 -5.86 27.61 9.72
N LYS A 292 -4.91 26.89 9.11
CA LYS A 292 -3.50 27.32 8.97
C LYS A 292 -3.39 28.71 8.31
N SER A 293 -4.27 28.99 7.36
CA SER A 293 -4.33 30.27 6.64
C SER A 293 -5.03 31.40 7.43
N GLY A 294 -5.43 31.17 8.68
CA GLY A 294 -6.15 32.15 9.50
C GLY A 294 -7.63 32.33 9.11
N ARG A 295 -8.22 31.38 8.37
CA ARG A 295 -9.65 31.36 8.03
C ARG A 295 -10.40 30.35 8.91
N SER A 296 -11.72 30.48 8.95
CA SER A 296 -12.58 29.39 9.45
C SER A 296 -12.36 28.13 8.60
N PHE A 297 -12.47 26.95 9.22
CA PHE A 297 -12.25 25.66 8.56
C PHE A 297 -13.11 25.48 7.29
N ASP A 298 -14.29 26.09 7.28
CA ASP A 298 -15.31 25.96 6.25
C ASP A 298 -15.26 27.02 5.14
N THR A 299 -14.26 27.92 5.17
CA THR A 299 -14.19 29.09 4.30
C THR A 299 -12.94 29.08 3.43
N PHE A 300 -13.13 29.00 2.10
CA PHE A 300 -12.07 29.13 1.09
C PHE A 300 -12.04 30.55 0.52
N ASN A 301 -11.02 30.88 -0.28
CA ASN A 301 -10.87 32.22 -0.89
C ASN A 301 -12.06 32.63 -1.77
N SER A 302 -12.74 31.66 -2.39
CA SER A 302 -13.81 31.93 -3.37
C SER A 302 -15.04 31.04 -3.22
N MET A 303 -15.11 30.20 -2.19
CA MET A 303 -16.22 29.26 -1.97
C MET A 303 -16.35 28.82 -0.51
N SER A 304 -17.48 28.23 -0.17
CA SER A 304 -17.67 27.53 1.11
C SER A 304 -17.25 26.07 1.02
N LEU A 305 -17.09 25.41 2.18
CA LEU A 305 -16.83 23.98 2.27
C LEU A 305 -17.92 23.12 1.65
N ASN A 306 -19.19 23.49 1.82
CA ASN A 306 -20.29 22.78 1.19
C ASN A 306 -20.16 22.78 -0.35
N LYS A 307 -19.82 23.94 -0.93
CA LYS A 307 -19.56 24.08 -2.37
C LYS A 307 -18.30 23.31 -2.79
N TYR A 308 -17.24 23.38 -1.99
CA TYR A 308 -16.04 22.58 -2.23
C TYR A 308 -16.37 21.09 -2.26
N ILE A 309 -17.12 20.56 -1.28
CA ILE A 309 -17.47 19.14 -1.19
C ILE A 309 -18.31 18.69 -2.40
N LYS A 310 -19.36 19.44 -2.75
CA LYS A 310 -20.37 19.03 -3.75
C LYS A 310 -19.99 19.35 -5.20
N ASP A 311 -19.39 20.51 -5.43
CA ASP A 311 -19.30 21.08 -6.80
C ASP A 311 -17.89 20.99 -7.39
N VAL A 312 -16.86 20.83 -6.56
CA VAL A 312 -15.48 20.73 -7.05
C VAL A 312 -15.19 19.31 -7.50
N GLU A 313 -14.81 19.17 -8.78
CA GLU A 313 -14.36 17.91 -9.38
C GLU A 313 -13.18 17.31 -8.60
N LYS A 314 -13.12 15.97 -8.51
CA LYS A 314 -12.06 15.24 -7.79
C LYS A 314 -10.65 15.67 -8.21
N ALA A 315 -10.43 15.87 -9.52
CA ALA A 315 -9.15 16.33 -10.08
C ALA A 315 -8.72 17.74 -9.65
N LYS A 316 -9.61 18.53 -9.04
CA LYS A 316 -9.33 19.89 -8.56
C LYS A 316 -9.39 20.00 -7.03
N LYS A 317 -9.68 18.91 -6.32
CA LYS A 317 -9.79 18.90 -4.85
C LYS A 317 -8.49 19.35 -4.16
N HIS A 318 -7.33 19.06 -4.73
CA HIS A 318 -6.05 19.48 -4.14
C HIS A 318 -5.73 20.97 -4.34
N GLN A 319 -6.45 21.70 -5.20
CA GLN A 319 -6.11 23.08 -5.56
C GLN A 319 -5.98 24.05 -4.37
N PRO A 320 -6.78 23.94 -3.28
CA PRO A 320 -6.64 24.84 -2.14
C PRO A 320 -5.27 24.80 -1.47
N PHE A 321 -4.58 23.66 -1.47
CA PHE A 321 -3.35 23.44 -0.68
C PHE A 321 -2.14 22.97 -1.51
N LYS A 322 -2.26 22.93 -2.84
CA LYS A 322 -1.21 22.39 -3.75
C LYS A 322 0.15 23.09 -3.67
N ASP A 323 0.16 24.36 -3.24
CA ASP A 323 1.36 25.21 -3.20
C ASP A 323 1.97 25.28 -1.79
N ASP A 324 1.32 24.69 -0.79
CA ASP A 324 1.85 24.60 0.57
C ASP A 324 2.79 23.40 0.70
N GLY A 325 4.02 23.63 1.15
CA GLY A 325 5.06 22.59 1.18
C GLY A 325 4.67 21.34 1.98
N ASP A 326 3.94 21.48 3.08
CA ASP A 326 3.57 20.35 3.94
C ASP A 326 2.44 19.52 3.31
N PHE A 327 1.45 20.19 2.71
CA PHE A 327 0.28 19.53 2.12
C PHE A 327 0.48 19.09 0.67
N ARG A 328 1.39 19.72 -0.08
CA ARG A 328 1.70 19.38 -1.47
C ARG A 328 2.11 17.93 -1.61
N ASN A 329 2.87 17.38 -0.66
CA ASN A 329 3.41 16.02 -0.75
C ASN A 329 2.31 14.92 -0.76
N PHE A 330 1.06 15.24 -0.41
CA PHE A 330 -0.07 14.31 -0.50
C PHE A 330 -0.62 14.15 -1.93
N ILE A 331 -0.17 14.98 -2.87
CA ILE A 331 -0.63 14.95 -4.27
C ILE A 331 0.33 14.18 -5.19
N ASP A 332 1.42 13.64 -4.64
CA ASP A 332 2.38 12.82 -5.37
C ASP A 332 1.65 11.62 -6.01
N GLY A 333 1.81 11.46 -7.32
CA GLY A 333 1.20 10.36 -8.08
C GLY A 333 -0.27 10.55 -8.47
N VAL A 334 -0.89 11.70 -8.16
CA VAL A 334 -2.26 12.02 -8.58
C VAL A 334 -2.30 12.35 -10.09
N ASP A 335 -2.91 11.46 -10.87
CA ASP A 335 -3.12 11.59 -12.31
C ASP A 335 -4.59 11.32 -12.66
N SER A 336 -5.31 12.40 -12.98
CA SER A 336 -6.72 12.33 -13.36
C SER A 336 -6.97 11.58 -14.67
N SER A 337 -5.99 11.55 -15.59
CA SER A 337 -6.08 10.78 -16.83
C SER A 337 -6.04 9.29 -16.54
N LEU A 338 -5.09 8.85 -15.71
CA LEU A 338 -4.98 7.45 -15.31
C LEU A 338 -6.19 7.01 -14.49
N ARG A 339 -6.68 7.87 -13.59
CA ARG A 339 -7.93 7.62 -12.86
C ARG A 339 -9.09 7.37 -13.81
N ASN A 340 -9.25 8.16 -14.86
CA ASN A 340 -10.36 7.98 -15.79
C ASN A 340 -10.30 6.64 -16.52
N GLY A 341 -9.10 6.23 -16.97
CA GLY A 341 -8.90 4.91 -17.55
C GLY A 341 -9.19 3.78 -16.57
N SER A 342 -8.59 3.85 -15.37
CA SER A 342 -8.69 2.82 -14.34
C SER A 342 -10.10 2.70 -13.75
N HIS A 343 -10.74 3.80 -13.37
CA HIS A 343 -12.05 3.79 -12.73
C HIS A 343 -13.19 3.34 -13.66
N HIS A 344 -13.09 3.64 -14.96
CA HIS A 344 -14.11 3.28 -15.96
C HIS A 344 -13.74 2.04 -16.78
N ALA A 345 -12.82 1.21 -16.28
CA ALA A 345 -12.35 -0.02 -16.94
C ALA A 345 -11.89 0.17 -18.40
N SER A 346 -11.48 1.39 -18.77
CA SER A 346 -10.92 1.75 -20.08
C SER A 346 -9.40 1.69 -20.04
N ILE A 347 -8.88 0.64 -19.39
CA ILE A 347 -7.48 0.38 -19.13
C ILE A 347 -7.20 -1.11 -19.38
N TRP A 348 -6.07 -1.40 -20.00
CA TRP A 348 -5.62 -2.77 -20.29
C TRP A 348 -4.09 -2.80 -20.28
N HIS A 349 -3.51 -3.99 -20.41
CA HIS A 349 -2.06 -4.13 -20.55
C HIS A 349 -1.70 -4.92 -21.81
N ASP A 350 -0.49 -4.69 -22.30
CA ASP A 350 0.16 -5.44 -23.37
C ASP A 350 1.64 -5.61 -22.98
N GLY A 351 2.00 -6.83 -22.58
CA GLY A 351 3.30 -7.11 -21.96
C GLY A 351 3.55 -6.23 -20.73
N GLU A 352 4.63 -5.45 -20.77
CA GLU A 352 5.06 -4.54 -19.70
C GLU A 352 4.41 -3.16 -19.76
N LEU A 353 3.52 -2.90 -20.71
CA LEU A 353 2.88 -1.60 -20.88
C LEU A 353 1.43 -1.66 -20.44
N VAL A 354 1.03 -0.71 -19.61
CA VAL A 354 -0.37 -0.43 -19.27
C VAL A 354 -0.85 0.72 -20.15
N MET A 355 -1.93 0.46 -20.87
CA MET A 355 -2.52 1.37 -21.85
C MET A 355 -3.88 1.84 -21.35
N TYR A 356 -4.16 3.13 -21.52
CA TYR A 356 -5.43 3.72 -21.08
C TYR A 356 -5.85 4.89 -21.97
N ARG A 357 -7.10 5.31 -21.87
CA ARG A 357 -7.61 6.51 -22.55
C ARG A 357 -7.89 7.63 -21.55
N SER A 358 -7.46 8.85 -21.88
CA SER A 358 -7.81 10.02 -21.08
C SER A 358 -9.29 10.38 -21.24
N GLY A 359 -9.91 10.87 -20.16
CA GLY A 359 -11.25 11.45 -20.20
C GLY A 359 -11.29 12.70 -21.09
N GLY A 360 -12.40 12.87 -21.82
CA GLY A 360 -12.62 14.02 -22.71
C GLY A 360 -12.03 13.82 -24.12
N THR A 361 -10.70 13.75 -24.25
CA THR A 361 -10.04 13.68 -25.57
C THR A 361 -10.00 12.28 -26.15
N GLY A 362 -10.10 11.23 -25.33
CA GLY A 362 -9.94 9.83 -25.75
C GLY A 362 -8.50 9.48 -26.16
N GLU A 363 -7.53 10.36 -25.92
CA GLU A 363 -6.13 10.15 -26.27
C GLU A 363 -5.59 8.90 -25.56
N ARG A 364 -4.90 8.06 -26.33
CA ARG A 364 -4.28 6.84 -25.81
C ARG A 364 -2.97 7.21 -25.12
N LYS A 365 -2.88 6.92 -23.83
CA LYS A 365 -1.68 7.06 -23.02
C LYS A 365 -1.14 5.70 -22.60
N GLN A 366 0.13 5.68 -22.22
CA GLN A 366 0.80 4.48 -21.78
C GLN A 366 1.79 4.76 -20.66
N LEU A 367 1.99 3.76 -19.80
CA LEU A 367 3.01 3.73 -18.77
C LEU A 367 3.46 2.29 -18.52
N THR A 368 4.59 2.09 -17.86
CA THR A 368 5.07 0.73 -17.53
C THR A 368 4.19 0.10 -16.45
N TYR A 369 4.04 -1.22 -16.45
CA TYR A 369 3.33 -1.95 -15.40
C TYR A 369 3.91 -1.65 -14.00
N SER A 370 5.23 -1.51 -13.92
CA SER A 370 5.93 -1.10 -12.71
C SER A 370 5.51 0.31 -12.26
N ARG A 371 5.43 1.27 -13.18
CA ARG A 371 4.93 2.62 -12.86
C ARG A 371 3.49 2.59 -12.36
N TYR A 372 2.62 1.76 -12.93
CA TYR A 372 1.24 1.61 -12.47
C TYR A 372 1.18 1.21 -11.00
N ILE A 373 1.90 0.14 -10.63
CA ILE A 373 1.95 -0.34 -9.24
C ILE A 373 2.55 0.71 -8.31
N HIS A 374 3.62 1.38 -8.72
CA HIS A 374 4.23 2.45 -7.93
C HIS A 374 3.26 3.59 -7.63
N LEU A 375 2.51 4.03 -8.64
CA LEU A 375 1.48 5.06 -8.48
C LEU A 375 0.34 4.60 -7.54
N CYS A 376 -0.10 3.34 -7.64
CA CYS A 376 -1.05 2.76 -6.68
C CYS A 376 -0.52 2.87 -5.25
N ASN A 377 0.73 2.46 -5.01
CA ASN A 377 1.36 2.53 -3.70
C ASN A 377 1.50 3.98 -3.18
N GLN A 378 1.87 4.94 -4.03
CA GLN A 378 1.97 6.35 -3.65
C GLN A 378 0.62 6.90 -3.16
N LEU A 379 -0.47 6.60 -3.88
CA LEU A 379 -1.80 7.01 -3.45
C LEU A 379 -2.25 6.31 -2.16
N SER A 380 -1.96 5.01 -2.01
CA SER A 380 -2.28 4.26 -0.79
C SER A 380 -1.56 4.79 0.44
N ILE A 381 -0.28 5.16 0.32
CA ILE A 381 0.50 5.77 1.41
C ILE A 381 -0.07 7.15 1.77
N SER A 382 -0.41 7.97 0.78
CA SER A 382 -1.02 9.28 1.02
C SER A 382 -2.37 9.16 1.72
N LEU A 383 -3.20 8.19 1.31
CA LEU A 383 -4.47 7.90 1.96
C LEU A 383 -4.26 7.42 3.40
N ALA A 384 -3.25 6.58 3.65
CA ALA A 384 -2.91 6.09 4.99
C ALA A 384 -2.46 7.24 5.91
N ALA A 385 -1.73 8.21 5.37
CA ALA A 385 -1.33 9.40 6.11
C ALA A 385 -2.54 10.25 6.52
N ILE A 386 -3.52 10.48 5.63
CA ILE A 386 -4.75 11.22 6.00
C ILE A 386 -5.55 10.43 7.05
N MET A 387 -5.63 9.11 6.94
CA MET A 387 -6.26 8.26 7.95
C MET A 387 -5.60 8.45 9.32
N LEU A 388 -4.26 8.43 9.39
CA LEU A 388 -3.54 8.68 10.64
C LEU A 388 -3.76 10.10 11.18
N ILE A 389 -3.86 11.11 10.31
CA ILE A 389 -4.20 12.49 10.70
C ILE A 389 -5.59 12.54 11.35
N GLU A 390 -6.58 11.88 10.76
CA GLU A 390 -7.94 11.81 11.32
C GLU A 390 -7.98 11.10 12.67
N PHE A 391 -7.22 10.00 12.86
CA PHE A 391 -7.10 9.35 14.16
C PHE A 391 -6.32 10.19 15.18
N TYR A 392 -5.32 10.95 14.74
CA TYR A 392 -4.57 11.84 15.61
C TYR A 392 -5.43 13.00 16.11
N ILE A 393 -6.29 13.57 15.26
CA ILE A 393 -7.28 14.58 15.67
C ILE A 393 -8.19 14.00 16.75
N GLN A 394 -8.76 12.81 16.55
CA GLN A 394 -9.60 12.14 17.56
C GLN A 394 -8.84 11.96 18.88
N TYR A 395 -7.60 11.44 18.81
CA TYR A 395 -6.75 11.25 19.98
C TYR A 395 -6.57 12.54 20.80
N LYS A 396 -6.45 13.72 20.16
CA LYS A 396 -6.28 14.99 20.86
C LYS A 396 -7.51 15.50 21.60
N PHE A 397 -8.70 15.13 21.14
CA PHE A 397 -9.97 15.60 21.71
C PHE A 397 -10.63 14.58 22.63
N GLU A 398 -10.31 13.31 22.49
CA GLU A 398 -10.94 12.20 23.23
C GLU A 398 -10.06 11.65 24.36
N LYS A 399 -8.82 12.13 24.48
CA LYS A 399 -7.88 11.86 25.57
C LYS A 399 -7.18 13.13 26.03
#